data_AF-A0A091UUI8-F1
#
_entry.id   AF-A0A091UUI8-F1
#
_cell.length_a   1.000
_cell.length_b   1.000
_cell.length_c   1.000
_cell.angle_alpha   90.00
_cell.angle_beta   90.00
_cell.angle_gamma   90.00
#
_symmetry.space_group_name_H-M   'P 1'
#
loop_
_entity.id
_entity.type
_entity.pdbx_description
1 polymer ?
#
loop_
_entity_poly.entity_id
_entity_poly.type
_entity_poly.pdbx_seq_one_letter_code
_entity_poly.pdbx_strand_id
1 'polypeptide(L)'
;QLNILVDTGSSNFAVAGVPDPDVTSYFNTKLSSTYKSQGIDVTVKYSQGSWTGVLGTDVITIPKGIYGSYTINIATILESENFFLPGVKWHGILGLAYDALAKPSSSVETFFDSLVRQAKIPNIFSLQMCGAGLPVSGSGTNGGSLVLGGIEPSLYKGDIWYTPIKEEWYYQVEILKLEVGGQNLELDCREYNADKAIVDSGTTLLRLPQKVFSAVVQAIARTSLIQEFSSGFWTGSQLACWDKTERPWSLFPKLSIYLRDENSSRSFRISILPQLYIQPILGIGENLQCYRFGISSSTNALVIGATVMEGFYVIFDRAQRRVGFAVSPCAEVDGSPVSEIEGPFTTADVASNCVSSVSFHEPVLWIASYALMSLCGIILLVLIILLLIPPRCQHRYTDNDVVNDESSLVRHRWK
;
A
#
# COMPACT_ATOMS: atom_id res chain seq x y z
N GLN A 1 -7.88 16.62 21.48
CA GLN A 1 -8.20 15.23 21.08
C GLN A 1 -8.16 15.18 19.57
N LEU A 2 -7.59 14.14 18.97
CA LEU A 2 -7.47 13.98 17.53
C LEU A 2 -8.01 12.60 17.13
N ASN A 3 -8.81 12.57 16.07
CA ASN A 3 -9.19 11.33 15.40
C ASN A 3 -8.07 10.93 14.43
N ILE A 4 -7.67 9.66 14.44
CA ILE A 4 -6.54 9.16 13.67
C ILE A 4 -7.00 8.03 12.75
N LEU A 5 -6.62 8.09 11.48
CA LEU A 5 -6.84 7.02 10.51
C LEU A 5 -5.96 5.83 10.85
N VAL A 6 -6.54 4.63 10.94
CA VAL A 6 -5.79 3.38 11.16
C VAL A 6 -5.27 2.87 9.82
N ASP A 7 -3.96 2.73 9.69
CA ASP A 7 -3.30 2.37 8.42
C ASP A 7 -2.29 1.24 8.62
N THR A 8 -2.62 0.04 8.14
CA THR A 8 -1.70 -1.11 8.14
C THR A 8 -0.76 -1.14 6.92
N GLY A 9 -0.86 -0.16 6.02
CA GLY A 9 -0.01 0.02 4.84
C GLY A 9 1.13 1.02 5.00
N SER A 10 1.31 1.62 6.19
CA SER A 10 2.46 2.48 6.49
C SER A 10 2.92 2.35 7.95
N SER A 11 4.01 3.02 8.33
CA SER A 11 4.67 2.82 9.64
C SER A 11 4.93 4.11 10.43
N ASN A 12 4.53 5.27 9.92
CA ASN A 12 4.68 6.53 10.61
C ASN A 12 3.38 6.91 11.34
N PHE A 13 3.50 7.39 12.58
CA PHE A 13 2.41 8.11 13.23
C PHE A 13 2.58 9.61 12.95
N ALA A 14 1.61 10.20 12.24
CA ALA A 14 1.66 11.59 11.81
C ALA A 14 0.33 12.30 12.01
N VAL A 15 0.36 13.56 12.41
CA VAL A 15 -0.82 14.38 12.68
C VAL A 15 -0.68 15.77 12.07
N ALA A 16 -1.79 16.40 11.70
CA ALA A 16 -1.81 17.81 11.32
C ALA A 16 -1.12 18.64 12.42
N GLY A 17 -0.10 19.42 12.04
CA GLY A 17 0.64 20.33 12.92
C GLY A 17 0.29 21.80 12.72
N VAL A 18 -0.44 22.11 11.64
CA VAL A 18 -0.88 23.46 11.25
C VAL A 18 -2.35 23.42 10.79
N PRO A 19 -3.04 24.57 10.73
CA PRO A 19 -4.38 24.65 10.13
C PRO A 19 -4.38 24.16 8.67
N ASP A 20 -5.39 23.40 8.29
CA ASP A 20 -5.64 22.91 6.93
C ASP A 20 -7.16 22.93 6.68
N PRO A 21 -7.62 23.27 5.45
CA PRO A 21 -9.05 23.47 5.17
C PRO A 21 -9.93 22.24 5.36
N ASP A 22 -9.36 21.04 5.27
CA ASP A 22 -10.10 19.78 5.30
C ASP A 22 -10.09 19.09 6.68
N VAL A 23 -9.44 19.70 7.68
CA VAL A 23 -9.37 19.18 9.05
C VAL A 23 -9.87 20.19 10.08
N THR A 24 -10.64 19.70 11.05
CA THR A 24 -11.28 20.59 12.05
C THR A 24 -10.37 21.03 13.19
N SER A 25 -9.23 20.34 13.39
CA SER A 25 -8.27 20.60 14.46
C SER A 25 -6.88 20.08 14.12
N TYR A 26 -5.87 20.50 14.86
CA TYR A 26 -4.48 20.07 14.66
C TYR A 26 -3.73 20.01 16.00
N PHE A 27 -2.60 19.31 16.01
CA PHE A 27 -1.71 19.20 17.16
C PHE A 27 -0.79 20.44 17.24
N ASN A 28 -1.04 21.31 18.22
CA ASN A 28 -0.18 22.45 18.50
C ASN A 28 0.93 22.05 19.50
N THR A 29 2.12 21.79 18.96
CA THR A 29 3.31 21.39 19.73
C THR A 29 3.67 22.35 20.86
N LYS A 30 3.41 23.65 20.70
CA LYS A 30 3.73 24.68 21.72
C LYS A 30 2.84 24.60 22.96
N LEU A 31 1.70 23.93 22.86
CA LEU A 31 0.76 23.76 23.98
C LEU A 31 1.03 22.48 24.78
N SER A 32 1.90 21.59 24.30
CA SER A 32 2.28 20.35 25.00
C SER A 32 3.58 20.55 25.75
N SER A 33 3.53 20.44 27.09
CA SER A 33 4.74 20.48 27.93
C SER A 33 5.61 19.22 27.81
N THR A 34 5.08 18.14 27.25
CA THR A 34 5.76 16.85 27.08
C THR A 34 6.32 16.66 25.67
N TYR A 35 5.93 17.50 24.72
CA TYR A 35 6.47 17.47 23.36
C TYR A 35 7.97 17.77 23.36
N LYS A 36 8.73 16.92 22.65
CA LYS A 36 10.15 17.12 22.38
C LYS A 36 10.38 17.03 20.88
N SER A 37 10.77 18.13 20.27
CA SER A 37 11.19 18.14 18.87
C SER A 37 12.50 17.37 18.71
N GLN A 38 12.60 16.57 17.65
CA GLN A 38 13.87 15.99 17.22
C GLN A 38 14.55 16.84 16.14
N GLY A 39 13.84 17.83 15.56
CA GLY A 39 14.38 18.71 14.52
C GLY A 39 14.71 18.00 13.21
N ILE A 40 14.13 16.82 12.97
CA ILE A 40 14.33 16.02 11.76
C ILE A 40 13.12 16.21 10.87
N ASP A 41 13.34 16.71 9.66
CA ASP A 41 12.29 16.77 8.63
C ASP A 41 12.01 15.38 8.06
N VAL A 42 10.75 15.08 7.81
CA VAL A 42 10.29 13.81 7.28
C VAL A 42 9.22 14.06 6.21
N THR A 43 9.41 13.45 5.06
CA THR A 43 8.43 13.44 3.96
C THR A 43 8.00 12.01 3.69
N VAL A 44 6.69 11.80 3.59
CA VAL A 44 6.09 10.51 3.28
C VAL A 44 5.17 10.67 2.07
N LYS A 45 5.32 9.77 1.10
CA LYS A 45 4.49 9.70 -0.10
C LYS A 45 3.74 8.37 -0.11
N TYR A 46 2.43 8.44 -0.30
CA TYR A 46 1.54 7.29 -0.40
C TYR A 46 1.21 7.00 -1.87
N SER A 47 0.35 6.01 -2.11
CA SER A 47 -0.20 5.76 -3.44
C SER A 47 -0.92 6.99 -4.01
N GLN A 48 -1.62 7.73 -3.14
CA GLN A 48 -2.24 9.02 -3.45
C GLN A 48 -1.97 9.96 -2.28
N GLY A 49 -1.38 11.11 -2.59
CA GLY A 49 -1.04 12.13 -1.62
C GLY A 49 0.30 11.94 -0.91
N SER A 50 0.72 13.00 -0.25
CA SER A 50 1.96 13.08 0.52
C SER A 50 1.86 14.13 1.59
N TRP A 51 2.74 14.04 2.58
CA TRP A 51 2.94 15.10 3.56
C TRP A 51 4.42 15.27 3.89
N THR A 52 4.76 16.47 4.34
CA THR A 52 6.05 16.83 4.92
C THR A 52 5.81 17.42 6.30
N GLY A 53 6.65 17.03 7.26
CA GLY A 53 6.54 17.46 8.64
C GLY A 53 7.84 17.32 9.41
N VAL A 54 7.77 17.57 10.71
CA VAL A 54 8.92 17.48 11.62
C VAL A 54 8.68 16.35 12.61
N LEU A 55 9.70 15.52 12.82
CA LEU A 55 9.67 14.43 13.79
C LEU A 55 9.91 14.96 15.20
N GLY A 56 9.12 14.44 16.14
CA GLY A 56 9.26 14.67 17.57
C GLY A 56 8.81 13.44 18.36
N THR A 57 8.77 13.60 19.67
CA THR A 57 8.09 12.66 20.57
C THR A 57 7.09 13.40 21.43
N ASP A 58 5.97 12.76 21.73
CA ASP A 58 5.06 13.25 22.77
C ASP A 58 4.40 12.07 23.50
N VAL A 59 3.75 12.40 24.61
CA VAL A 59 2.96 11.49 25.42
C VAL A 59 1.54 11.42 24.88
N ILE A 60 1.10 10.21 24.52
CA ILE A 60 -0.28 9.95 24.10
C ILE A 60 -1.07 9.26 25.20
N THR A 61 -2.40 9.37 25.09
CA THR A 61 -3.35 8.50 25.79
C THR A 61 -4.35 7.97 24.77
N ILE A 62 -4.77 6.71 24.92
CA ILE A 62 -5.80 6.10 24.09
C ILE A 62 -7.06 5.99 24.97
N PRO A 63 -8.08 6.84 24.78
CA PRO A 63 -9.20 6.93 25.73
C PRO A 63 -9.97 5.62 25.93
N LYS A 64 -10.05 4.79 24.88
CA LYS A 64 -10.68 3.47 24.90
C LYS A 64 -9.68 2.45 24.34
N GLY A 65 -9.18 1.56 25.18
CA GLY A 65 -8.16 0.58 24.79
C GLY A 65 -7.20 0.35 25.96
N ILE A 66 -5.92 0.64 25.74
CA ILE A 66 -4.88 0.42 26.73
C ILE A 66 -4.84 1.60 27.71
N TYR A 67 -4.99 1.31 29.00
CA TYR A 67 -4.88 2.31 30.07
C TYR A 67 -3.42 2.75 30.24
N GLY A 68 -3.20 4.05 30.45
CA GLY A 68 -1.88 4.64 30.69
C GLY A 68 -1.49 5.70 29.67
N SER A 69 -0.27 6.18 29.81
CA SER A 69 0.32 7.21 28.95
C SER A 69 1.64 6.70 28.39
N TYR A 70 1.86 6.89 27.10
CA TYR A 70 2.99 6.31 26.38
C TYR A 70 3.70 7.36 25.54
N THR A 71 5.03 7.37 25.57
CA THR A 71 5.81 8.30 24.74
C THR A 71 6.04 7.68 23.37
N ILE A 72 5.60 8.34 22.30
CA ILE A 72 5.66 7.80 20.94
C ILE A 72 6.35 8.80 20.01
N ASN A 73 7.03 8.31 18.97
CA ASN A 73 7.47 9.14 17.84
C ASN A 73 6.24 9.67 17.08
N ILE A 74 6.20 10.98 16.85
CA ILE A 74 5.11 11.66 16.16
C ILE A 74 5.68 12.63 15.12
N ALA A 75 5.19 12.55 13.88
CA ALA A 75 5.47 13.54 12.86
C ALA A 75 4.37 14.61 12.86
N THR A 76 4.76 15.88 12.98
CA THR A 76 3.83 17.00 12.88
C THR A 76 3.82 17.54 11.47
N ILE A 77 2.74 17.27 10.74
CA ILE A 77 2.56 17.63 9.32
C ILE A 77 2.45 19.14 9.20
N LEU A 78 3.36 19.74 8.43
CA LEU A 78 3.41 21.17 8.15
C LEU A 78 2.92 21.49 6.74
N GLU A 79 3.10 20.55 5.82
CA GLU A 79 2.67 20.66 4.43
C GLU A 79 2.07 19.34 3.98
N SER A 80 0.99 19.39 3.20
CA SER A 80 0.38 18.19 2.63
C SER A 80 -0.16 18.45 1.23
N GLU A 81 -0.17 17.41 0.40
CA GLU A 81 -0.74 17.43 -0.94
C GLU A 81 -1.63 16.20 -1.11
N ASN A 82 -2.93 16.40 -1.37
CA ASN A 82 -3.92 15.34 -1.56
C ASN A 82 -3.92 14.28 -0.42
N PHE A 83 -3.54 14.67 0.80
CA PHE A 83 -3.52 13.81 1.97
C PHE A 83 -4.80 13.98 2.77
N PHE A 84 -5.05 15.18 3.32
CA PHE A 84 -6.37 15.53 3.84
C PHE A 84 -7.29 15.77 2.65
N LEU A 85 -8.44 15.08 2.65
CA LEU A 85 -9.42 15.16 1.57
C LEU A 85 -10.71 15.79 2.09
N PRO A 86 -11.51 16.45 1.24
CA PRO A 86 -12.78 17.03 1.66
C PRO A 86 -13.69 16.03 2.36
N GLY A 87 -14.13 16.39 3.57
CA GLY A 87 -15.07 15.59 4.37
C GLY A 87 -14.44 14.51 5.25
N VAL A 88 -13.10 14.40 5.29
CA VAL A 88 -12.45 13.51 6.25
C VAL A 88 -12.74 13.93 7.69
N LYS A 89 -12.84 12.94 8.58
CA LYS A 89 -13.11 13.16 10.03
C LYS A 89 -11.89 12.90 10.91
N TRP A 90 -10.76 12.61 10.29
CA TRP A 90 -9.47 12.31 10.93
C TRP A 90 -8.49 13.46 10.69
N HIS A 91 -7.51 13.57 11.57
CA HIS A 91 -6.54 14.67 11.66
C HIS A 91 -5.10 14.17 11.51
N GLY A 92 -4.94 12.89 11.21
CA GLY A 92 -3.66 12.22 11.16
C GLY A 92 -3.84 10.75 10.82
N ILE A 93 -2.72 10.06 10.72
CA ILE A 93 -2.62 8.66 10.33
C ILE A 93 -1.74 7.90 11.30
N LEU A 94 -2.15 6.67 11.60
CA LEU A 94 -1.47 5.73 12.47
C LEU A 94 -0.96 4.57 11.62
N GLY A 95 0.30 4.67 11.20
CA GLY A 95 1.00 3.56 10.57
C GLY A 95 1.24 2.40 11.56
N LEU A 96 0.70 1.23 11.24
CA LEU A 96 0.80 0.00 12.02
C LEU A 96 1.64 -1.10 11.34
N ALA A 97 2.26 -0.83 10.19
CA ALA A 97 3.17 -1.77 9.52
C ALA A 97 4.53 -1.88 10.26
N TYR A 98 5.52 -2.50 9.63
CA TYR A 98 6.83 -2.73 10.24
C TYR A 98 7.78 -1.54 10.04
N ASP A 99 8.79 -1.42 10.88
CA ASP A 99 9.80 -0.35 10.86
C ASP A 99 10.52 -0.20 9.50
N ALA A 100 10.64 -1.26 8.70
CA ALA A 100 11.22 -1.21 7.36
C ALA A 100 10.57 -0.17 6.43
N LEU A 101 9.30 0.21 6.65
CA LEU A 101 8.63 1.28 5.89
C LEU A 101 8.69 2.66 6.56
N ALA A 102 9.17 2.74 7.79
CA ALA A 102 9.23 3.99 8.53
C ALA A 102 10.14 5.00 7.84
N LYS A 103 9.73 6.27 7.86
CA LYS A 103 10.51 7.40 7.35
C LYS A 103 11.03 8.28 8.50
N PRO A 104 12.23 8.87 8.36
CA PRO A 104 13.11 8.78 7.17
C PRO A 104 13.83 7.43 7.02
N SER A 105 13.86 6.59 8.06
CA SER A 105 14.48 5.27 8.05
C SER A 105 13.86 4.36 9.13
N SER A 106 14.20 3.07 9.09
CA SER A 106 13.79 2.07 10.09
C SER A 106 14.30 2.32 11.51
N SER A 107 15.18 3.31 11.72
CA SER A 107 15.58 3.71 13.08
C SER A 107 14.48 4.48 13.82
N VAL A 108 13.44 4.94 13.13
CA VAL A 108 12.26 5.53 13.78
C VAL A 108 11.38 4.39 14.30
N GLU A 109 11.42 4.18 15.62
CA GLU A 109 10.55 3.19 16.28
C GLU A 109 9.08 3.47 15.97
N THR A 110 8.36 2.44 15.50
CA THR A 110 6.94 2.58 15.15
C THR A 110 6.08 2.81 16.39
N PHE A 111 4.86 3.29 16.17
CA PHE A 111 3.89 3.43 17.26
C PHE A 111 3.63 2.11 17.97
N PHE A 112 3.42 1.03 17.21
CA PHE A 112 3.03 -0.25 17.80
C PHE A 112 4.20 -0.90 18.55
N ASP A 113 5.43 -0.79 18.03
CA ASP A 113 6.62 -1.28 18.74
C ASP A 113 6.83 -0.53 20.06
N SER A 114 6.63 0.80 20.05
CA SER A 114 6.67 1.63 21.25
C SER A 114 5.63 1.19 22.29
N LEU A 115 4.40 0.88 21.86
CA LEU A 115 3.35 0.38 22.75
C LEU A 115 3.66 -1.01 23.30
N VAL A 116 4.07 -1.96 22.46
CA VAL A 116 4.47 -3.31 22.90
C VAL A 116 5.54 -3.22 23.99
N ARG A 117 6.57 -2.39 23.77
CA ARG A 117 7.67 -2.20 24.72
C ARG A 117 7.24 -1.53 26.02
N GLN A 118 6.45 -0.45 25.96
CA GLN A 118 6.12 0.37 27.13
C GLN A 118 4.92 -0.18 27.91
N ALA A 119 3.86 -0.60 27.23
CA ALA A 119 2.65 -1.15 27.84
C ALA A 119 2.80 -2.64 28.20
N LYS A 120 3.86 -3.31 27.70
CA LYS A 120 4.09 -4.76 27.86
C LYS A 120 2.91 -5.60 27.35
N ILE A 121 2.27 -5.13 26.29
CA ILE A 121 1.20 -5.86 25.62
C ILE A 121 1.80 -6.92 24.67
N PRO A 122 1.07 -8.00 24.38
CA PRO A 122 1.45 -8.92 23.31
C PRO A 122 1.67 -8.21 21.97
N ASN A 123 2.65 -8.67 21.17
CA ASN A 123 2.95 -8.13 19.84
C ASN A 123 1.96 -8.65 18.78
N ILE A 124 0.70 -8.27 18.95
CA ILE A 124 -0.43 -8.65 18.10
C ILE A 124 -1.51 -7.57 18.22
N PHE A 125 -2.16 -7.25 17.11
CA PHE A 125 -3.38 -6.45 17.12
C PHE A 125 -4.38 -7.02 16.12
N SER A 126 -5.63 -6.57 16.19
CA SER A 126 -6.68 -7.03 15.29
C SER A 126 -7.69 -5.93 14.98
N LEU A 127 -8.31 -6.05 13.82
CA LEU A 127 -9.21 -5.08 13.23
C LEU A 127 -10.54 -5.73 12.86
N GLN A 128 -11.62 -5.07 13.25
CA GLN A 128 -12.96 -5.29 12.72
C GLN A 128 -13.42 -3.98 12.08
N MET A 129 -13.81 -4.00 10.81
CA MET A 129 -14.32 -2.82 10.09
C MET A 129 -15.78 -3.07 9.72
N CYS A 130 -16.70 -2.16 10.09
CA CYS A 130 -18.14 -2.40 10.02
C CYS A 130 -18.86 -1.45 9.04
N GLY A 131 -18.30 -1.30 7.83
CA GLY A 131 -18.82 -0.42 6.78
C GLY A 131 -19.71 -1.09 5.73
N ALA A 132 -19.85 -2.42 5.76
CA ALA A 132 -20.56 -3.18 4.73
C ALA A 132 -21.99 -2.66 4.48
N GLY A 133 -22.29 -2.30 3.23
CA GLY A 133 -23.60 -1.80 2.81
C GLY A 133 -23.97 -0.39 3.30
N LEU A 134 -23.11 0.29 4.06
CA LEU A 134 -23.35 1.67 4.47
C LEU A 134 -22.94 2.65 3.37
N PRO A 135 -23.74 3.70 3.08
CA PRO A 135 -23.33 4.75 2.16
C PRO A 135 -22.09 5.47 2.67
N VAL A 136 -21.11 5.71 1.79
CA VAL A 136 -19.89 6.47 2.10
C VAL A 136 -20.19 7.89 2.63
N SER A 137 -21.32 8.47 2.25
CA SER A 137 -21.78 9.81 2.65
C SER A 137 -22.64 9.84 3.93
N GLY A 138 -22.83 8.71 4.61
CA GLY A 138 -23.74 8.58 5.76
C GLY A 138 -23.12 8.86 7.14
N SER A 139 -23.97 9.14 8.14
CA SER A 139 -23.59 9.14 9.56
C SER A 139 -23.87 7.75 10.16
N GLY A 140 -22.84 6.90 10.22
CA GLY A 140 -22.88 5.61 10.89
C GLY A 140 -22.25 5.67 12.29
N THR A 141 -22.85 5.00 13.27
CA THR A 141 -22.38 4.94 14.66
C THR A 141 -21.39 3.80 14.94
N ASN A 142 -21.28 2.81 14.05
CA ASN A 142 -20.44 1.62 14.25
C ASN A 142 -19.32 1.57 13.20
N GLY A 143 -18.20 2.27 13.46
CA GLY A 143 -17.04 2.26 12.55
C GLY A 143 -16.21 0.96 12.58
N GLY A 144 -16.30 0.21 13.68
CA GLY A 144 -15.50 -0.99 13.92
C GLY A 144 -14.68 -0.92 15.20
N SER A 145 -13.69 -1.81 15.33
CA SER A 145 -12.85 -1.97 16.51
C SER A 145 -11.38 -2.20 16.12
N LEU A 146 -10.47 -1.52 16.83
CA LEU A 146 -9.04 -1.84 16.85
C LEU A 146 -8.70 -2.41 18.24
N VAL A 147 -8.30 -3.67 18.29
CA VAL A 147 -7.89 -4.35 19.52
C VAL A 147 -6.36 -4.41 19.54
N LEU A 148 -5.75 -3.69 20.47
CA LEU A 148 -4.29 -3.67 20.65
C LEU A 148 -3.90 -4.71 21.71
N GLY A 149 -2.98 -5.61 21.37
CA GLY A 149 -2.46 -6.62 22.29
C GLY A 149 -3.22 -7.95 22.31
N GLY A 150 -4.14 -8.20 21.36
CA GLY A 150 -4.84 -9.47 21.35
C GLY A 150 -5.92 -9.63 20.29
N ILE A 151 -6.75 -10.63 20.55
CA ILE A 151 -7.90 -11.07 19.77
C ILE A 151 -9.12 -11.00 20.70
N GLU A 152 -10.21 -10.42 20.23
CA GLU A 152 -11.46 -10.31 20.98
C GLU A 152 -12.49 -11.30 20.40
N PRO A 153 -12.81 -12.39 21.12
CA PRO A 153 -13.71 -13.45 20.64
C PRO A 153 -15.11 -12.98 20.25
N SER A 154 -15.59 -11.87 20.81
CA SER A 154 -16.91 -11.32 20.45
C SER A 154 -16.97 -10.66 19.06
N LEU A 155 -15.82 -10.40 18.42
CA LEU A 155 -15.73 -9.70 17.13
C LEU A 155 -15.68 -10.61 15.91
N TYR A 156 -15.71 -11.94 16.09
CA TYR A 156 -15.73 -12.90 14.99
C TYR A 156 -16.61 -14.12 15.31
N LYS A 157 -16.93 -14.89 14.26
CA LYS A 157 -17.60 -16.20 14.38
C LYS A 157 -16.83 -17.23 13.57
N GLY A 158 -16.96 -18.50 13.97
CA GLY A 158 -16.28 -19.62 13.33
C GLY A 158 -14.78 -19.66 13.64
N ASP A 159 -14.04 -20.38 12.79
CA ASP A 159 -12.60 -20.57 12.96
C ASP A 159 -11.79 -19.41 12.39
N ILE A 160 -10.64 -19.14 13.00
CA ILE A 160 -9.62 -18.24 12.46
C ILE A 160 -8.68 -19.05 11.59
N TRP A 161 -8.47 -18.60 10.36
CA TRP A 161 -7.50 -19.16 9.42
C TRP A 161 -6.30 -18.22 9.29
N TYR A 162 -5.09 -18.77 9.37
CA TYR A 162 -3.85 -18.00 9.33
C TYR A 162 -3.07 -18.23 8.04
N THR A 163 -2.63 -17.13 7.43
CA THR A 163 -1.63 -17.13 6.35
C THR A 163 -0.30 -16.57 6.87
N PRO A 164 0.84 -17.17 6.51
CA PRO A 164 2.15 -16.63 6.89
C PRO A 164 2.40 -15.23 6.29
N ILE A 165 3.08 -14.38 7.05
CA ILE A 165 3.69 -13.13 6.55
C ILE A 165 5.00 -13.50 5.85
N LYS A 166 5.14 -13.05 4.60
CA LYS A 166 6.30 -13.39 3.75
C LYS A 166 7.52 -12.52 4.03
N GLU A 167 7.31 -11.22 4.20
CA GLU A 167 8.36 -10.25 4.53
C GLU A 167 7.79 -9.23 5.52
N GLU A 168 8.58 -8.83 6.51
CA GLU A 168 8.18 -7.93 7.63
C GLU A 168 8.46 -6.46 7.27
N TRP A 169 7.72 -5.94 6.28
CA TRP A 169 7.75 -4.55 5.84
C TRP A 169 6.32 -4.03 5.78
N TYR A 170 5.58 -4.48 4.77
CA TYR A 170 4.12 -4.56 4.79
C TYR A 170 3.66 -5.84 5.48
N TYR A 171 2.34 -5.99 5.69
CA TYR A 171 1.73 -7.29 5.96
C TYR A 171 1.58 -8.07 4.66
N GLN A 172 2.72 -8.51 4.11
CA GLN A 172 2.77 -9.23 2.85
C GLN A 172 2.36 -10.69 3.03
N VAL A 173 1.36 -11.11 2.25
CA VAL A 173 0.83 -12.48 2.22
C VAL A 173 1.07 -13.11 0.84
N GLU A 174 0.79 -14.40 0.69
CA GLU A 174 0.88 -15.11 -0.60
C GLU A 174 -0.50 -15.52 -1.09
N ILE A 175 -0.86 -15.02 -2.26
CA ILE A 175 -2.11 -15.36 -2.95
C ILE A 175 -1.84 -16.46 -3.96
N LEU A 176 -2.62 -17.54 -3.89
CA LEU A 176 -2.44 -18.71 -4.74
C LEU A 176 -3.35 -18.68 -5.96
N LYS A 177 -4.58 -18.23 -5.76
CA LYS A 177 -5.68 -18.33 -6.73
C LYS A 177 -6.70 -17.23 -6.48
N LEU A 178 -7.31 -16.74 -7.55
CA LEU A 178 -8.54 -15.96 -7.48
C LEU A 178 -9.66 -16.67 -8.25
N GLU A 179 -10.86 -16.68 -7.66
CA GLU A 179 -12.07 -17.17 -8.31
C GLU A 179 -13.12 -16.07 -8.46
N VAL A 180 -13.82 -16.08 -9.59
CA VAL A 180 -14.98 -15.24 -9.88
C VAL A 180 -16.17 -16.15 -10.16
N GLY A 181 -17.21 -16.08 -9.33
CA GLY A 181 -18.39 -16.95 -9.49
C GLY A 181 -18.06 -18.44 -9.35
N GLY A 182 -17.02 -18.78 -8.59
CA GLY A 182 -16.52 -20.16 -8.43
C GLY A 182 -15.64 -20.65 -9.57
N GLN A 183 -15.35 -19.83 -10.59
CA GLN A 183 -14.43 -20.17 -11.68
C GLN A 183 -13.05 -19.56 -11.42
N ASN A 184 -12.01 -20.37 -11.55
CA ASN A 184 -10.62 -19.91 -11.46
C ASN A 184 -10.29 -18.94 -12.61
N LEU A 185 -9.48 -17.92 -12.33
CA LEU A 185 -8.94 -17.04 -13.38
C LEU A 185 -7.87 -17.70 -14.27
N GLU A 186 -7.30 -18.83 -13.84
CA GLU A 186 -6.28 -19.59 -14.60
C GLU A 186 -5.05 -18.74 -15.00
N LEU A 187 -4.63 -17.84 -14.12
CA LEU A 187 -3.39 -17.08 -14.27
C LEU A 187 -2.26 -17.77 -13.52
N ASP A 188 -1.01 -17.53 -13.95
CA ASP A 188 0.16 -17.88 -13.14
C ASP A 188 0.04 -17.20 -11.77
N CYS A 189 0.17 -17.96 -10.69
CA CYS A 189 -0.02 -17.41 -9.34
C CYS A 189 0.97 -16.29 -9.00
N ARG A 190 2.11 -16.21 -9.70
CA ARG A 190 3.05 -15.08 -9.59
C ARG A 190 2.45 -13.75 -10.02
N GLU A 191 1.44 -13.74 -10.88
CA GLU A 191 0.74 -12.52 -11.31
C GLU A 191 -0.04 -11.89 -10.15
N TYR A 192 -0.55 -12.70 -9.22
CA TYR A 192 -1.25 -12.22 -8.02
C TYR A 192 -0.31 -11.58 -7.00
N ASN A 193 0.98 -11.94 -7.06
CA ASN A 193 2.02 -11.51 -6.13
C ASN A 193 3.12 -10.71 -6.84
N ALA A 194 2.82 -10.15 -8.02
CA ALA A 194 3.78 -9.34 -8.77
C ALA A 194 4.19 -8.13 -7.90
N ASP A 195 5.47 -8.09 -7.55
CA ASP A 195 6.09 -7.22 -6.52
C ASP A 195 5.59 -7.53 -5.09
N LYS A 196 4.29 -7.42 -4.81
CA LYS A 196 3.73 -7.75 -3.49
C LYS A 196 2.21 -7.95 -3.48
N ALA A 197 1.75 -8.75 -2.52
CA ALA A 197 0.34 -8.83 -2.10
C ALA A 197 0.24 -8.49 -0.61
N ILE A 198 -0.50 -7.43 -0.24
CA ILE A 198 -0.49 -6.88 1.13
C ILE A 198 -1.90 -6.72 1.70
N VAL A 199 -2.01 -6.71 3.04
CA VAL A 199 -3.23 -6.37 3.78
C VAL A 199 -3.12 -4.96 4.34
N ASP A 200 -3.99 -4.05 3.87
CA ASP A 200 -3.81 -2.61 4.04
C ASP A 200 -5.14 -1.90 4.35
N SER A 201 -5.37 -1.55 5.62
CA SER A 201 -6.56 -0.79 6.04
C SER A 201 -6.55 0.68 5.58
N GLY A 202 -5.39 1.22 5.18
CA GLY A 202 -5.25 2.59 4.65
C GLY A 202 -5.67 2.71 3.19
N THR A 203 -5.81 1.59 2.47
CA THR A 203 -6.33 1.56 1.10
C THR A 203 -7.81 1.20 1.07
N THR A 204 -8.64 2.06 0.45
CA THR A 204 -10.10 1.84 0.39
C THR A 204 -10.51 0.61 -0.43
N LEU A 205 -9.97 0.47 -1.65
CA LEU A 205 -10.43 -0.50 -2.64
C LEU A 205 -9.61 -1.79 -2.62
N LEU A 206 -10.17 -2.89 -3.13
CA LEU A 206 -9.34 -4.02 -3.56
C LEU A 206 -8.53 -3.55 -4.78
N ARG A 207 -7.20 -3.51 -4.65
CA ARG A 207 -6.34 -3.14 -5.78
C ARG A 207 -5.69 -4.39 -6.36
N LEU A 208 -5.75 -4.55 -7.67
CA LEU A 208 -5.22 -5.71 -8.37
C LEU A 208 -4.18 -5.27 -9.40
N PRO A 209 -3.08 -6.02 -9.60
CA PRO A 209 -2.17 -5.77 -10.73
C PRO A 209 -2.94 -5.74 -12.05
N GLN A 210 -2.56 -4.85 -12.99
CA GLN A 210 -3.34 -4.56 -14.21
C GLN A 210 -3.84 -5.81 -14.96
N LYS A 211 -3.01 -6.86 -15.08
CA LYS A 211 -3.37 -8.12 -15.74
C LYS A 211 -4.45 -8.88 -14.96
N VAL A 212 -4.31 -8.96 -13.64
CA VAL A 212 -5.29 -9.58 -12.74
C VAL A 212 -6.59 -8.77 -12.71
N PHE A 213 -6.52 -7.44 -12.63
CA PHE A 213 -7.67 -6.54 -12.69
C PHE A 213 -8.49 -6.78 -13.97
N SER A 214 -7.81 -6.84 -15.11
CA SER A 214 -8.44 -7.06 -16.41
C SER A 214 -9.11 -8.44 -16.50
N ALA A 215 -8.47 -9.48 -15.97
CA ALA A 215 -9.05 -10.83 -15.90
C ALA A 215 -10.29 -10.89 -14.99
N VAL A 216 -10.25 -10.23 -13.82
CA VAL A 216 -11.39 -10.13 -12.91
C VAL A 216 -12.57 -9.40 -13.56
N VAL A 217 -12.34 -8.23 -14.17
CA VAL A 217 -13.39 -7.47 -14.85
C VAL A 217 -14.02 -8.28 -15.99
N GLN A 218 -13.22 -8.97 -16.80
CA GLN A 218 -13.73 -9.83 -17.88
C GLN A 218 -14.55 -11.01 -17.33
N ALA A 219 -14.10 -11.65 -16.25
CA ALA A 219 -14.82 -12.75 -15.62
C ALA A 219 -16.15 -12.28 -14.99
N ILE A 220 -16.16 -11.12 -14.35
CA ILE A 220 -17.39 -10.51 -13.80
C ILE A 220 -18.35 -10.19 -14.94
N ALA A 221 -17.91 -9.53 -16.00
CA ALA A 221 -18.76 -9.15 -17.13
C ALA A 221 -19.37 -10.38 -17.84
N ARG A 222 -18.65 -11.50 -17.93
CA ARG A 222 -19.16 -12.76 -18.50
C ARG A 222 -20.17 -13.48 -17.61
N THR A 223 -20.03 -13.35 -16.30
CA THR A 223 -20.87 -14.07 -15.31
C THR A 223 -22.07 -13.24 -14.88
N SER A 224 -21.99 -11.92 -15.01
CA SER A 224 -23.06 -10.98 -14.68
C SER A 224 -24.27 -11.14 -15.60
N LEU A 225 -25.46 -10.90 -15.06
CA LEU A 225 -26.71 -10.86 -15.83
C LEU A 225 -26.91 -9.52 -16.56
N ILE A 226 -26.03 -8.55 -16.35
CA ILE A 226 -26.06 -7.23 -17.00
C ILE A 226 -25.40 -7.35 -18.38
N GLN A 227 -26.12 -6.94 -19.43
CA GLN A 227 -25.68 -7.08 -20.82
C GLN A 227 -24.50 -6.18 -21.18
N GLU A 228 -24.51 -4.92 -20.72
CA GLU A 228 -23.44 -3.97 -21.01
C GLU A 228 -23.11 -3.14 -19.77
N PHE A 229 -21.82 -3.02 -19.50
CA PHE A 229 -21.27 -2.08 -18.52
C PHE A 229 -20.51 -0.99 -19.24
N SER A 230 -20.67 0.26 -18.81
CA SER A 230 -19.78 1.31 -19.29
C SER A 230 -18.35 1.04 -18.81
N SER A 231 -17.36 1.31 -19.66
CA SER A 231 -15.96 1.21 -19.26
C SER A 231 -15.63 2.10 -18.06
N GLY A 232 -16.33 3.23 -17.93
CA GLY A 232 -16.21 4.16 -16.82
C GLY A 232 -16.62 3.59 -15.47
N PHE A 233 -17.55 2.62 -15.42
CA PHE A 233 -17.90 1.94 -14.18
C PHE A 233 -16.73 1.13 -13.64
N TRP A 234 -16.04 0.37 -14.50
CA TRP A 234 -14.89 -0.45 -14.11
C TRP A 234 -13.68 0.38 -13.69
N THR A 235 -13.44 1.51 -14.36
CA THR A 235 -12.33 2.41 -13.98
C THR A 235 -12.66 3.28 -12.77
N GLY A 236 -13.91 3.26 -12.29
CA GLY A 236 -14.38 4.10 -11.19
C GLY A 236 -14.63 5.56 -11.57
N SER A 237 -14.58 5.92 -12.86
CA SER A 237 -14.90 7.28 -13.33
C SER A 237 -16.40 7.55 -13.45
N GLN A 238 -17.23 6.51 -13.40
CA GLN A 238 -18.69 6.59 -13.44
C GLN A 238 -19.32 5.74 -12.34
N LEU A 239 -20.46 6.21 -11.82
CA LEU A 239 -21.33 5.43 -10.94
C LEU A 239 -22.42 4.76 -11.76
N ALA A 240 -22.87 3.59 -11.33
CA ALA A 240 -24.05 2.93 -11.87
C ALA A 240 -25.20 3.06 -10.86
N CYS A 241 -26.38 3.46 -11.31
CA CYS A 241 -27.51 3.78 -10.44
C CYS A 241 -28.71 2.88 -10.74
N TRP A 242 -29.34 2.38 -9.69
CA TRP A 242 -30.56 1.58 -9.74
C TRP A 242 -31.63 2.23 -8.87
N ASP A 243 -32.89 1.83 -9.06
CA ASP A 243 -33.95 2.15 -8.11
C ASP A 243 -33.61 1.55 -6.74
N LYS A 244 -33.91 2.26 -5.65
CA LYS A 244 -33.63 1.82 -4.26
C LYS A 244 -34.33 0.52 -3.89
N THR A 245 -35.43 0.19 -4.57
CA THR A 245 -36.11 -1.09 -4.40
C THR A 245 -35.37 -2.25 -5.05
N GLU A 246 -34.50 -1.96 -6.03
CA GLU A 246 -33.67 -2.95 -6.71
C GLU A 246 -32.33 -3.13 -5.99
N ARG A 247 -31.94 -4.39 -5.80
CA ARG A 247 -30.65 -4.76 -5.20
C ARG A 247 -29.76 -5.36 -6.29
N PRO A 248 -28.84 -4.58 -6.88
CA PRO A 248 -28.06 -5.05 -8.01
C PRO A 248 -27.08 -6.16 -7.64
N TRP A 249 -26.81 -6.38 -6.34
CA TRP A 249 -25.89 -7.40 -5.85
C TRP A 249 -26.17 -8.80 -6.38
N SER A 250 -27.44 -9.17 -6.58
CA SER A 250 -27.81 -10.48 -7.15
C SER A 250 -27.33 -10.69 -8.60
N LEU A 251 -26.96 -9.61 -9.30
CA LEU A 251 -26.49 -9.62 -10.69
C LEU A 251 -24.97 -9.84 -10.79
N PHE A 252 -24.26 -9.83 -9.67
CA PHE A 252 -22.80 -9.91 -9.63
C PHE A 252 -22.32 -11.18 -8.93
N PRO A 253 -21.18 -11.76 -9.35
CA PRO A 253 -20.66 -12.99 -8.77
C PRO A 253 -19.96 -12.77 -7.42
N LYS A 254 -19.81 -13.82 -6.61
CA LYS A 254 -18.86 -13.76 -5.48
C LYS A 254 -17.40 -13.80 -5.97
N LEU A 255 -16.49 -13.18 -5.21
CA LEU A 255 -15.05 -13.20 -5.48
C LEU A 255 -14.35 -13.95 -4.35
N SER A 256 -13.44 -14.87 -4.68
CA SER A 256 -12.68 -15.63 -3.66
C SER A 256 -11.19 -15.48 -3.87
N ILE A 257 -10.45 -15.25 -2.78
CA ILE A 257 -8.99 -15.13 -2.75
C ILE A 257 -8.46 -16.29 -1.92
N TYR A 258 -7.63 -17.15 -2.53
CA TYR A 258 -6.99 -18.26 -1.83
C TYR A 258 -5.65 -17.82 -1.28
N LEU A 259 -5.46 -18.04 0.01
CA LEU A 259 -4.25 -17.74 0.76
C LEU A 259 -3.60 -19.06 1.19
N ARG A 260 -2.27 -19.10 1.19
CA ARG A 260 -1.55 -20.28 1.70
C ARG A 260 -1.76 -20.38 3.21
N ASP A 261 -2.10 -21.57 3.68
CA ASP A 261 -2.20 -21.87 5.12
C ASP A 261 -0.79 -21.96 5.74
N GLU A 262 -0.69 -21.91 7.08
CA GLU A 262 0.57 -22.19 7.77
C GLU A 262 1.13 -23.59 7.42
N ASN A 263 0.25 -24.56 7.16
CA ASN A 263 0.64 -25.78 6.49
C ASN A 263 0.73 -25.53 4.98
N SER A 264 1.96 -25.54 4.44
CA SER A 264 2.23 -25.23 3.03
C SER A 264 1.50 -26.13 2.01
N SER A 265 1.08 -27.33 2.41
CA SER A 265 0.29 -28.27 1.59
C SER A 265 -1.21 -27.93 1.56
N ARG A 266 -1.61 -26.87 2.27
CA ARG A 266 -2.98 -26.43 2.43
C ARG A 266 -3.13 -24.95 2.08
N SER A 267 -4.36 -24.59 1.77
CA SER A 267 -4.81 -23.21 1.60
C SER A 267 -6.21 -23.06 2.19
N PHE A 268 -6.63 -21.82 2.39
CA PHE A 268 -8.01 -21.47 2.69
C PHE A 268 -8.41 -20.32 1.77
N ARG A 269 -9.70 -20.11 1.59
CA ARG A 269 -10.22 -19.00 0.80
C ARG A 269 -11.01 -18.04 1.66
N ILE A 270 -10.80 -16.76 1.42
CA ILE A 270 -11.70 -15.70 1.86
C ILE A 270 -12.54 -15.28 0.67
N SER A 271 -13.85 -15.22 0.84
CA SER A 271 -14.79 -14.86 -0.22
C SER A 271 -15.57 -13.61 0.18
N ILE A 272 -15.65 -12.65 -0.75
CA ILE A 272 -16.45 -11.44 -0.60
C ILE A 272 -17.65 -11.50 -1.54
N LEU A 273 -18.82 -11.11 -1.02
CA LEU A 273 -20.03 -10.98 -1.82
C LEU A 273 -20.11 -9.60 -2.48
N PRO A 274 -20.96 -9.43 -3.51
CA PRO A 274 -21.11 -8.15 -4.23
C PRO A 274 -21.41 -6.94 -3.35
N GLN A 275 -22.03 -7.12 -2.18
CA GLN A 275 -22.27 -6.06 -1.21
C GLN A 275 -21.00 -5.29 -0.81
N LEU A 276 -19.86 -5.99 -0.79
CA LEU A 276 -18.58 -5.39 -0.42
C LEU A 276 -17.93 -4.63 -1.59
N TYR A 277 -18.03 -5.14 -2.83
CA TYR A 277 -17.33 -4.56 -3.98
C TYR A 277 -18.25 -3.83 -4.99
N ILE A 278 -19.56 -3.80 -4.78
CA ILE A 278 -20.53 -2.95 -5.46
C ILE A 278 -21.12 -2.03 -4.40
N GLN A 279 -20.42 -0.92 -4.18
CA GLN A 279 -20.53 -0.13 -2.95
C GLN A 279 -21.49 1.03 -3.13
N PRO A 280 -22.50 1.20 -2.25
CA PRO A 280 -23.39 2.36 -2.30
C PRO A 280 -22.64 3.65 -1.96
N ILE A 281 -22.77 4.68 -2.80
CA ILE A 281 -22.07 5.96 -2.62
C ILE A 281 -23.04 7.11 -2.36
N LEU A 282 -24.06 7.22 -3.20
CA LEU A 282 -24.92 8.40 -3.24
C LEU A 282 -26.36 7.98 -3.57
N GLY A 283 -27.30 8.48 -2.79
CA GLY A 283 -28.72 8.49 -3.18
C GLY A 283 -29.01 9.74 -4.01
N ILE A 284 -29.65 9.58 -5.17
CA ILE A 284 -30.07 10.70 -6.02
C ILE A 284 -31.60 10.82 -5.96
N GLY A 285 -32.08 11.94 -5.44
CA GLY A 285 -33.51 12.15 -5.17
C GLY A 285 -34.06 11.11 -4.19
N GLU A 286 -35.35 10.85 -4.29
CA GLU A 286 -36.02 9.89 -3.40
C GLU A 286 -35.83 8.43 -3.84
N ASN A 287 -35.57 8.17 -5.12
CA ASN A 287 -35.75 6.83 -5.70
C ASN A 287 -34.46 6.12 -6.15
N LEU A 288 -33.35 6.81 -6.40
CA LEU A 288 -32.15 6.18 -6.96
C LEU A 288 -31.05 5.99 -5.92
N GLN A 289 -30.37 4.85 -6.00
CA GLN A 289 -29.12 4.57 -5.29
C GLN A 289 -28.02 4.28 -6.31
N CYS A 290 -26.91 5.02 -6.20
CA CYS A 290 -25.76 4.88 -7.06
C CYS A 290 -24.64 4.11 -6.35
N TYR A 291 -23.95 3.27 -7.13
CA TYR A 291 -22.92 2.36 -6.69
C TYR A 291 -21.64 2.60 -7.49
N ARG A 292 -20.49 2.44 -6.81
CA ARG A 292 -19.18 2.37 -7.46
C ARG A 292 -18.67 0.94 -7.50
N PHE A 293 -17.74 0.67 -8.41
CA PHE A 293 -16.96 -0.54 -8.40
C PHE A 293 -15.83 -0.45 -7.35
N GLY A 294 -15.86 -1.37 -6.39
CA GLY A 294 -14.97 -1.46 -5.23
C GLY A 294 -13.59 -2.04 -5.51
N ILE A 295 -13.24 -2.19 -6.79
CA ILE A 295 -11.98 -2.78 -7.25
C ILE A 295 -11.31 -1.80 -8.20
N SER A 296 -10.00 -1.66 -8.09
CA SER A 296 -9.21 -0.77 -8.96
C SER A 296 -7.95 -1.45 -9.46
N SER A 297 -7.41 -0.92 -10.55
CA SER A 297 -6.12 -1.34 -11.04
C SER A 297 -4.96 -0.77 -10.20
N SER A 298 -3.86 -1.52 -10.19
CA SER A 298 -2.58 -1.18 -9.59
C SER A 298 -1.48 -1.50 -10.59
N THR A 299 -0.41 -0.69 -10.56
CA THR A 299 0.76 -0.93 -11.41
C THR A 299 1.42 -2.25 -11.01
N ASN A 300 1.88 -2.36 -9.75
CA ASN A 300 2.69 -3.48 -9.27
C ASN A 300 2.37 -3.86 -7.81
N ALA A 301 1.09 -3.99 -7.43
CA ALA A 301 0.76 -4.52 -6.10
C ALA A 301 -0.68 -5.03 -6.08
N LEU A 302 -0.89 -6.16 -5.40
CA LEU A 302 -2.21 -6.56 -4.94
C LEU A 302 -2.42 -6.02 -3.53
N VAL A 303 -3.48 -5.25 -3.31
CA VAL A 303 -3.78 -4.64 -2.01
C VAL A 303 -5.15 -5.12 -1.57
N ILE A 304 -5.18 -5.96 -0.53
CA ILE A 304 -6.37 -6.35 0.21
C ILE A 304 -6.75 -5.16 1.10
N GLY A 305 -7.51 -4.24 0.50
CA GLY A 305 -7.95 -2.99 1.15
C GLY A 305 -9.18 -3.16 2.05
N ALA A 306 -9.68 -2.03 2.56
CA ALA A 306 -10.88 -1.92 3.40
C ALA A 306 -12.09 -2.65 2.79
N THR A 307 -12.29 -2.57 1.48
CA THR A 307 -13.35 -3.28 0.74
C THR A 307 -13.38 -4.78 1.04
N VAL A 308 -12.22 -5.42 1.20
CA VAL A 308 -12.15 -6.84 1.57
C VAL A 308 -12.21 -6.99 3.08
N MET A 309 -11.44 -6.18 3.80
CA MET A 309 -11.31 -6.26 5.27
C MET A 309 -12.63 -6.02 6.00
N GLU A 310 -13.56 -5.24 5.45
CA GLU A 310 -14.91 -5.07 6.00
C GLU A 310 -15.72 -6.36 6.05
N GLY A 311 -15.36 -7.39 5.27
CA GLY A 311 -15.94 -8.72 5.37
C GLY A 311 -15.44 -9.56 6.53
N PHE A 312 -14.32 -9.19 7.16
CA PHE A 312 -13.59 -10.09 8.05
C PHE A 312 -13.14 -9.42 9.34
N TYR A 313 -12.92 -10.23 10.35
CA TYR A 313 -12.09 -9.87 11.48
C TYR A 313 -10.66 -10.28 11.15
N VAL A 314 -9.78 -9.28 11.05
CA VAL A 314 -8.41 -9.45 10.56
C VAL A 314 -7.42 -9.32 11.72
N ILE A 315 -6.54 -10.30 11.87
CA ILE A 315 -5.61 -10.42 12.99
C ILE A 315 -4.18 -10.27 12.47
N PHE A 316 -3.44 -9.32 13.01
CA PHE A 316 -2.05 -9.05 12.67
C PHE A 316 -1.16 -9.60 13.80
N ASP A 317 -0.85 -10.90 13.73
CA ASP A 317 -0.05 -11.61 14.72
C ASP A 317 1.44 -11.48 14.36
N ARG A 318 2.01 -10.30 14.66
CA ARG A 318 3.42 -9.97 14.43
C ARG A 318 4.34 -10.92 15.21
N ALA A 319 3.93 -11.35 16.40
CA ALA A 319 4.69 -12.30 17.23
C ALA A 319 4.91 -13.65 16.54
N GLN A 320 3.91 -14.14 15.79
CA GLN A 320 3.98 -15.42 15.08
C GLN A 320 4.11 -15.27 13.55
N ARG A 321 4.36 -14.05 13.07
CA ARG A 321 4.57 -13.74 11.64
C ARG A 321 3.46 -14.26 10.74
N ARG A 322 2.22 -13.96 11.09
CA ARG A 322 1.03 -14.43 10.36
C ARG A 322 -0.12 -13.43 10.41
N VAL A 323 -0.97 -13.47 9.39
CA VAL A 323 -2.23 -12.73 9.33
C VAL A 323 -3.38 -13.73 9.43
N GLY A 324 -4.30 -13.49 10.37
CA GLY A 324 -5.50 -14.29 10.58
C GLY A 324 -6.73 -13.64 9.97
N PHE A 325 -7.65 -14.46 9.46
CA PHE A 325 -8.96 -14.04 8.98
C PHE A 325 -10.05 -14.91 9.61
N ALA A 326 -11.15 -14.27 10.01
CA ALA A 326 -12.38 -14.92 10.44
C ALA A 326 -13.59 -14.11 9.98
N VAL A 327 -14.78 -14.72 9.91
CA VAL A 327 -16.01 -14.01 9.52
C VAL A 327 -16.36 -12.97 10.58
N SER A 328 -16.59 -11.74 10.15
CA SER A 328 -17.03 -10.65 11.04
C SER A 328 -18.56 -10.64 11.15
N PRO A 329 -19.16 -10.72 12.36
CA PRO A 329 -20.60 -10.63 12.55
C PRO A 329 -21.15 -9.22 12.32
N CYS A 330 -20.32 -8.18 12.22
CA CYS A 330 -20.79 -6.86 11.80
C CYS A 330 -20.82 -6.67 10.28
N ALA A 331 -20.27 -7.64 9.53
CA ALA A 331 -20.29 -7.66 8.07
C ALA A 331 -21.59 -8.32 7.58
N GLU A 332 -22.72 -7.68 7.85
CA GLU A 332 -24.04 -8.14 7.47
C GLU A 332 -24.82 -7.02 6.78
N VAL A 333 -25.52 -7.36 5.70
CA VAL A 333 -26.44 -6.47 5.00
C VAL A 333 -27.81 -7.15 4.99
N ASP A 334 -28.80 -6.48 5.59
CA ASP A 334 -30.14 -7.02 5.83
C ASP A 334 -30.14 -8.36 6.58
N GLY A 335 -29.26 -8.49 7.58
CA GLY A 335 -29.12 -9.69 8.40
C GLY A 335 -28.52 -10.90 7.67
N SER A 336 -27.99 -10.69 6.46
CA SER A 336 -27.27 -11.72 5.69
C SER A 336 -25.76 -11.41 5.68
N PRO A 337 -24.89 -12.41 5.91
CA PRO A 337 -23.44 -12.21 5.85
C PRO A 337 -23.02 -11.77 4.45
N VAL A 338 -22.01 -10.91 4.36
CA VAL A 338 -21.45 -10.44 3.08
C VAL A 338 -20.09 -11.04 2.73
N SER A 339 -19.68 -12.06 3.49
CA SER A 339 -18.41 -12.75 3.35
C SER A 339 -18.50 -14.20 3.81
N GLU A 340 -17.59 -15.02 3.29
CA GLU A 340 -17.44 -16.43 3.65
C GLU A 340 -15.95 -16.75 3.84
N ILE A 341 -15.63 -17.71 4.69
CA ILE A 341 -14.29 -18.27 4.83
C ILE A 341 -14.37 -19.79 4.87
N GLU A 342 -13.54 -20.46 4.08
CA GLU A 342 -13.59 -21.91 3.94
C GLU A 342 -12.18 -22.49 3.78
N GLY A 343 -11.98 -23.71 4.29
CA GLY A 343 -10.74 -24.45 4.20
C GLY A 343 -10.79 -25.76 5.00
N PRO A 344 -9.75 -26.60 4.91
CA PRO A 344 -8.57 -26.42 4.07
C PRO A 344 -8.80 -27.00 2.66
N PHE A 345 -8.13 -26.41 1.67
CA PHE A 345 -7.99 -26.96 0.31
C PHE A 345 -6.55 -27.43 0.09
N THR A 346 -6.35 -28.46 -0.73
CA THR A 346 -5.00 -28.88 -1.15
C THR A 346 -4.35 -27.82 -2.04
N THR A 347 -3.03 -27.70 -2.00
CA THR A 347 -2.23 -26.82 -2.87
C THR A 347 -1.38 -27.59 -3.88
N ALA A 348 -1.66 -28.89 -4.07
CA ALA A 348 -0.87 -29.77 -4.94
C ALA A 348 -0.89 -29.36 -6.42
N ASP A 349 -1.90 -28.60 -6.84
CA ASP A 349 -2.10 -28.06 -8.18
C ASP A 349 -1.48 -26.66 -8.39
N VAL A 350 -0.94 -26.04 -7.34
CA VAL A 350 -0.33 -24.71 -7.39
C VAL A 350 1.18 -24.81 -7.13
N ALA A 351 1.95 -23.86 -7.66
CA ALA A 351 3.38 -23.76 -7.38
C ALA A 351 3.67 -23.72 -5.87
N SER A 352 4.82 -24.26 -5.47
CA SER A 352 5.27 -24.29 -4.07
C SER A 352 5.54 -22.89 -3.49
N ASN A 353 5.86 -21.92 -4.36
CA ASN A 353 5.98 -20.51 -4.01
C ASN A 353 5.47 -19.63 -5.17
N CYS A 354 4.49 -18.78 -4.87
CA CYS A 354 3.89 -17.84 -5.80
C CYS A 354 4.45 -16.41 -5.63
N VAL A 355 5.29 -16.17 -4.63
CA VAL A 355 5.99 -14.88 -4.47
C VAL A 355 7.27 -14.93 -5.29
N SER A 356 7.36 -14.07 -6.30
CA SER A 356 8.59 -13.91 -7.07
C SER A 356 9.68 -13.39 -6.13
N SER A 357 10.79 -14.12 -6.00
CA SER A 357 11.99 -13.60 -5.36
C SER A 357 12.58 -12.52 -6.26
N VAL A 358 12.02 -11.31 -6.21
CA VAL A 358 12.77 -10.15 -6.66
C VAL A 358 13.82 -9.95 -5.57
N SER A 359 14.93 -10.69 -5.70
CA SER A 359 16.20 -10.23 -5.15
C SER A 359 16.28 -8.77 -5.54
N PHE A 360 16.28 -7.85 -4.59
CA PHE A 360 16.61 -6.46 -4.85
C PHE A 360 17.87 -6.50 -5.73
N HIS A 361 17.72 -6.25 -7.04
CA HIS A 361 18.85 -6.13 -7.97
C HIS A 361 19.46 -4.72 -7.86
N GLU A 362 19.08 -3.98 -6.80
CA GLU A 362 19.70 -2.74 -6.41
C GLU A 362 21.21 -2.84 -6.14
N PRO A 363 21.78 -3.81 -5.41
CA PRO A 363 23.20 -3.78 -5.09
C PRO A 363 24.06 -3.90 -6.35
N VAL A 364 23.65 -4.66 -7.37
CA VAL A 364 24.43 -4.77 -8.62
C VAL A 364 24.42 -3.47 -9.41
N LEU A 365 23.27 -2.79 -9.50
CA LEU A 365 23.14 -1.51 -10.18
C LEU A 365 23.85 -0.37 -9.44
N TRP A 366 23.78 -0.34 -8.10
CA TRP A 366 24.55 0.60 -7.28
C TRP A 366 26.05 0.32 -7.38
N ILE A 367 26.49 -0.94 -7.29
CA ILE A 367 27.89 -1.32 -7.48
C ILE A 367 28.38 -0.92 -8.88
N ALA A 368 27.58 -1.17 -9.93
CA ALA A 368 27.91 -0.76 -11.29
C ALA A 368 27.98 0.76 -11.43
N SER A 369 27.04 1.49 -10.80
CA SER A 369 27.01 2.96 -10.78
C SER A 369 28.20 3.54 -10.03
N TYR A 370 28.51 3.06 -8.83
CA TYR A 370 29.68 3.49 -8.06
C TYR A 370 30.98 3.15 -8.78
N ALA A 371 31.08 1.97 -9.41
CA ALA A 371 32.23 1.60 -10.23
C ALA A 371 32.40 2.54 -11.44
N LEU A 372 31.31 2.90 -12.14
CA LEU A 372 31.34 3.87 -13.23
C LEU A 372 31.76 5.27 -12.75
N MET A 373 31.19 5.72 -11.62
CA MET A 373 31.49 7.02 -11.03
C MET A 373 32.96 7.10 -10.59
N SER A 374 33.50 6.05 -9.97
CA SER A 374 34.92 5.96 -9.62
C SER A 374 35.82 5.93 -10.86
N LEU A 375 35.45 5.19 -11.91
CA LEU A 375 36.21 5.16 -13.17
C LEU A 375 36.23 6.55 -13.82
N CYS A 376 35.09 7.22 -13.91
CA CYS A 376 34.98 8.59 -14.40
C CYS A 376 35.83 9.57 -13.57
N GLY A 377 35.80 9.45 -12.23
CA GLY A 377 36.61 10.26 -11.33
C GLY A 377 38.12 10.08 -11.57
N ILE A 378 38.58 8.84 -11.76
CA ILE A 378 39.99 8.54 -12.06
C ILE A 378 40.41 9.12 -13.41
N ILE A 379 39.59 8.94 -14.46
CA ILE A 379 39.86 9.50 -15.80
C ILE A 379 39.98 11.02 -15.73
N LEU A 380 39.06 11.68 -15.02
CA LEU A 380 39.05 13.14 -14.87
C LEU A 380 40.30 13.62 -14.11
N LEU A 381 40.72 12.88 -13.09
CA LEU A 381 41.92 13.19 -12.30
C LEU A 381 43.20 13.01 -13.12
N VAL A 382 43.29 11.97 -13.96
CA VAL A 382 44.41 11.79 -14.90
C VAL A 382 44.46 12.91 -15.94
N LEU A 383 43.32 13.31 -16.50
CA LEU A 383 43.25 14.43 -17.45
C LEU A 383 43.68 15.75 -16.80
N ILE A 384 43.27 16.01 -15.56
CA ILE A 384 43.72 17.18 -14.80
C ILE A 384 45.23 17.13 -14.56
N ILE A 385 45.78 15.98 -14.18
CA ILE A 385 47.23 15.82 -14.01
C ILE A 385 47.97 16.08 -15.34
N LEU A 386 47.48 15.54 -16.45
CA LEU A 386 48.08 15.74 -17.78
C LEU A 386 48.04 17.23 -18.22
N LEU A 387 46.99 17.96 -17.86
CA LEU A 387 46.87 19.40 -18.13
C LEU A 387 47.74 20.27 -17.22
N LEU A 388 48.08 19.78 -16.03
CA LEU A 388 48.94 20.47 -15.06
C LEU A 388 50.43 20.19 -15.24
N ILE A 389 50.82 19.22 -16.08
CA ILE A 389 52.22 18.98 -16.44
C ILE A 389 52.65 20.06 -17.47
N PRO A 390 53.60 20.95 -17.13
CA PRO A 390 54.09 21.93 -18.08
C PRO A 390 54.90 21.24 -19.19
N PRO A 391 54.80 21.67 -20.46
CA PRO A 391 55.56 21.06 -21.55
C PRO A 391 57.05 21.35 -21.32
N ARG A 392 57.81 20.36 -20.86
CA ARG A 392 59.27 20.41 -20.80
C ARG A 392 59.87 19.43 -21.80
N CYS A 393 60.37 20.02 -22.88
CA CYS A 393 61.54 19.62 -23.66
C CYS A 393 61.57 18.19 -24.20
N GLN A 394 61.23 18.03 -25.48
CA GLN A 394 62.01 17.14 -26.36
C GLN A 394 62.84 18.01 -27.30
N HIS A 395 64.15 18.02 -27.06
CA HIS A 395 65.13 18.65 -27.92
C HIS A 395 66.00 17.55 -28.57
N ARG A 396 65.90 17.49 -29.91
CA ARG A 396 67.02 17.47 -30.87
C ARG A 396 67.80 16.16 -31.13
N TYR A 397 67.81 15.76 -32.41
CA TYR A 397 68.92 15.29 -33.30
C TYR A 397 68.25 14.59 -34.52
N THR A 398 68.59 14.74 -35.82
CA THR A 398 69.74 15.28 -36.55
C THR A 398 69.37 15.55 -38.03
N ASP A 399 70.30 16.20 -38.72
CA ASP A 399 70.25 16.94 -39.99
C ASP A 399 70.36 16.11 -41.30
N ASN A 400 70.00 16.79 -42.40
CA ASN A 400 70.37 16.62 -43.83
C ASN A 400 69.76 15.51 -44.72
N ASP A 401 68.96 15.92 -45.72
CA ASP A 401 69.33 15.82 -47.16
C ASP A 401 68.38 16.63 -48.10
N VAL A 402 68.92 17.72 -48.64
CA VAL A 402 68.91 18.26 -50.02
C VAL A 402 67.76 17.91 -51.01
N VAL A 403 67.05 18.98 -51.41
CA VAL A 403 66.62 19.46 -52.77
C VAL A 403 65.89 18.52 -53.74
N ASN A 404 64.66 18.91 -54.15
CA ASN A 404 64.37 19.21 -55.56
C ASN A 404 63.06 19.99 -55.77
N ASP A 405 63.19 20.97 -56.67
CA ASP A 405 62.19 21.83 -57.30
C ASP A 405 61.43 21.05 -58.40
N GLU A 406 60.17 21.43 -58.64
CA GLU A 406 59.44 21.39 -59.93
C GLU A 406 57.94 21.07 -59.79
N SER A 407 57.18 21.98 -60.42
CA SER A 407 55.89 21.78 -61.10
C SER A 407 54.61 21.75 -60.25
N SER A 408 53.50 22.40 -60.59
CA SER A 408 53.18 23.38 -61.63
C SER A 408 51.69 23.79 -61.46
N LEU A 409 51.32 24.94 -62.02
CA LEU A 409 49.98 25.29 -62.54
C LEU A 409 48.88 25.69 -61.53
N VAL A 410 48.60 26.99 -61.36
CA VAL A 410 47.72 27.86 -62.20
C VAL A 410 46.26 27.87 -61.72
N ARG A 411 45.91 28.97 -61.05
CA ARG A 411 44.95 30.01 -61.47
C ARG A 411 43.49 29.62 -61.85
N HIS A 412 42.60 30.45 -61.28
CA HIS A 412 41.22 30.81 -61.70
C HIS A 412 40.10 29.85 -61.29
N ARG A 413 39.10 30.33 -60.52
CA ARG A 413 37.83 30.96 -60.99
C ARG A 413 37.19 30.10 -62.09
N TRP A 414 35.92 29.72 -61.99
CA TRP A 414 34.80 30.55 -62.42
C TRP A 414 33.46 30.02 -61.87
N LYS A 415 32.60 30.99 -61.53
CA LYS A 415 31.12 31.04 -61.46
C LYS A 415 30.37 30.11 -60.51
#